data_AF-A0A7C5YR79-F1
#
_entry.id   AF-A0A7C5YR79-F1
#
_cell.length_a   1.000
_cell.length_b   1.000
_cell.length_c   1.000
_cell.angle_alpha   90.00
_cell.angle_beta   90.00
_cell.angle_gamma   90.00
#
_symmetry.space_group_name_H-M   'P 1'
#
loop_
_entity.id
_entity.type
_entity.pdbx_description
1 polymer ?
#
loop_
_entity_poly.entity_id
_entity_poly.type
_entity_poly.pdbx_seq_one_letter_code
_entity_poly.pdbx_strand_id
1 'polypeptide(L)'
;MRFKAIKIWGMIFFWLLGISCSKEHQEITGSGTIEAVEVSVSAKVGGVVEALLVEEGSEVKEGDTIAVIEHSGLDLQLRQAEAGLEMAKAQLELLLKGAR
;
A
#
# COMPACT_ATOMS: atom_id res chain seq x y z
N MET A 1 -84.61 8.43 1.75
CA MET A 1 -83.38 7.72 2.23
C MET A 1 -82.24 7.60 1.20
N ARG A 2 -82.45 7.84 -0.11
CA ARG A 2 -81.44 7.61 -1.18
C ARG A 2 -80.23 8.57 -1.19
N PHE A 3 -80.37 9.77 -0.61
CA PHE A 3 -79.28 10.76 -0.55
C PHE A 3 -78.19 10.46 0.50
N LYS A 4 -78.52 9.69 1.55
CA LYS A 4 -77.56 9.36 2.60
C LYS A 4 -76.56 8.30 2.14
N ALA A 5 -77.00 7.35 1.32
CA ALA A 5 -76.15 6.34 0.69
C ALA A 5 -75.14 6.94 -0.31
N ILE A 6 -75.53 7.97 -1.08
CA ILE A 6 -74.64 8.64 -2.04
C ILE A 6 -73.54 9.44 -1.34
N LYS A 7 -73.84 10.06 -0.19
CA LYS A 7 -72.83 10.75 0.65
C LYS A 7 -71.87 9.76 1.32
N ILE A 8 -72.37 8.60 1.75
CA ILE A 8 -71.55 7.54 2.37
C ILE A 8 -70.62 6.90 1.34
N TRP A 9 -71.10 6.60 0.13
CA TRP A 9 -70.26 6.10 -0.96
C TRP A 9 -69.24 7.14 -1.43
N GLY A 10 -69.63 8.42 -1.51
CA GLY A 10 -68.71 9.51 -1.82
C GLY A 10 -67.61 9.69 -0.76
N MET A 11 -67.93 9.55 0.52
CA MET A 11 -66.94 9.58 1.61
C MET A 11 -66.02 8.36 1.60
N ILE A 12 -66.54 7.16 1.32
CA ILE A 12 -65.73 5.93 1.23
C ILE A 12 -64.79 5.99 0.02
N PHE A 13 -65.27 6.52 -1.11
CA PHE A 13 -64.46 6.73 -2.31
C PHE A 13 -63.36 7.79 -2.08
N PHE A 14 -63.67 8.85 -1.33
CA PHE A 14 -62.71 9.87 -0.93
C PHE A 14 -61.67 9.32 0.07
N TRP A 15 -62.06 8.39 0.95
CA TRP A 15 -61.15 7.73 1.88
C TRP A 15 -60.23 6.69 1.18
N LEU A 16 -60.74 6.01 0.16
CA LEU A 16 -59.97 5.04 -0.66
C LEU A 16 -58.93 5.71 -1.58
N LEU A 17 -59.14 6.97 -1.96
CA LEU A 17 -58.18 7.75 -2.76
C LEU A 17 -57.01 8.32 -1.94
N GLY A 18 -57.05 8.24 -0.60
CA GLY A 18 -56.02 8.79 0.29
C GLY A 18 -54.86 7.84 0.60
N ILE A 19 -54.90 6.58 0.16
CA ILE A 19 -53.86 5.57 0.43
C ILE A 19 -53.00 5.39 -0.83
N SER A 20 -52.30 6.44 -1.23
CA SER A 20 -51.18 6.31 -2.17
C SER A 20 -49.90 6.65 -1.43
N CYS A 21 -49.36 5.64 -0.73
CA CYS A 21 -48.06 5.72 -0.08
C CYS A 21 -46.99 5.33 -1.09
N SER A 22 -46.35 6.34 -1.69
CA SER A 22 -45.09 6.16 -2.42
C SER A 22 -44.00 5.87 -1.39
N LYS A 23 -43.49 4.63 -1.35
CA LYS A 23 -42.27 4.34 -0.60
C LYS A 23 -41.10 4.95 -1.35
N GLU A 24 -40.71 6.15 -0.95
CA GLU A 24 -39.47 6.80 -1.39
C GLU A 24 -38.29 5.93 -0.93
N HIS A 25 -37.61 5.29 -1.88
CA HIS A 25 -36.32 4.65 -1.63
C HIS A 25 -35.31 5.77 -1.41
N GLN A 26 -35.08 6.15 -0.15
CA GLN A 26 -34.00 7.06 0.19
C GLN A 26 -32.68 6.30 0.07
N GLU A 27 -32.11 6.29 -1.13
CA GLU A 27 -30.71 5.89 -1.32
C GLU A 27 -29.82 6.94 -0.67
N ILE A 28 -29.12 6.53 0.39
CA ILE A 28 -28.10 7.37 1.04
C ILE A 28 -26.89 7.37 0.11
N THR A 29 -26.78 8.40 -0.72
CA THR A 29 -25.59 8.64 -1.54
C THR A 29 -24.58 9.46 -0.75
N GLY A 30 -23.39 8.90 -0.57
CA GLY A 30 -22.23 9.60 0.00
C GLY A 30 -21.10 9.61 -1.01
N SER A 31 -20.41 10.74 -1.14
CA SER A 31 -19.15 10.83 -1.86
C SER A 31 -18.01 10.83 -0.85
N GLY A 32 -17.02 9.98 -1.08
CA GLY A 32 -15.80 9.94 -0.29
C GLY A 32 -14.62 9.72 -1.23
N THR A 33 -13.46 10.23 -0.83
CA THR A 33 -12.21 9.99 -1.55
C THR A 33 -11.53 8.76 -0.95
N ILE A 34 -10.99 7.91 -1.82
CA ILE A 34 -10.12 6.81 -1.41
C ILE A 34 -8.70 7.37 -1.39
N GLU A 35 -8.03 7.26 -0.26
CA GLU A 35 -6.64 7.69 -0.11
C GLU A 35 -5.72 6.47 -0.04
N ALA A 36 -4.56 6.57 -0.67
CA ALA A 36 -3.50 5.58 -0.61
C ALA A 36 -2.21 6.27 -0.12
N VAL A 37 -1.37 5.51 0.58
CA VAL A 37 -0.03 5.99 0.96
C VAL A 37 0.92 5.72 -0.20
N GLU A 38 1.42 6.78 -0.81
CA GLU A 38 2.41 6.69 -1.88
C GLU A 38 3.80 7.02 -1.33
N VAL A 39 4.77 6.16 -1.65
CA VAL A 39 6.17 6.34 -1.27
C VAL A 39 7.06 6.19 -2.50
N SER A 40 7.97 7.13 -2.68
CA SER A 40 9.02 7.03 -3.69
C SER A 40 10.22 6.30 -3.09
N VAL A 41 10.52 5.12 -3.63
CA VAL A 41 11.70 4.33 -3.24
C VAL A 41 12.87 4.71 -4.15
N SER A 42 14.05 4.89 -3.56
CA SER A 42 15.25 5.25 -4.31
C SER A 42 16.46 4.52 -3.74
N ALA A 43 17.43 4.25 -4.59
CA ALA A 43 18.69 3.65 -4.18
C ALA A 43 19.49 4.60 -3.28
N LYS A 44 20.16 4.04 -2.27
CA LYS A 44 21.04 4.81 -1.38
C LYS A 44 22.35 5.24 -2.04
N VAL A 45 22.77 4.50 -3.07
CA VAL A 45 23.98 4.77 -3.85
C VAL A 45 23.60 4.98 -5.31
N GLY A 46 24.36 5.83 -6.00
CA GLY A 46 24.26 5.96 -7.46
C GLY A 46 25.00 4.80 -8.14
N GLY A 47 24.52 4.40 -9.31
CA GLY A 47 25.13 3.35 -10.12
C GLY A 47 24.26 2.98 -11.31
N VAL A 48 24.69 1.94 -12.03
CA VAL A 48 23.94 1.39 -13.17
C VAL A 48 23.05 0.26 -12.66
N VAL A 49 21.78 0.24 -13.09
CA VAL A 49 20.88 -0.89 -12.80
C VAL A 49 21.36 -2.11 -13.58
N GLU A 50 21.76 -3.15 -12.87
CA GLU A 50 22.18 -4.44 -13.44
C GLU A 50 20.97 -5.32 -13.74
N ALA A 51 20.00 -5.36 -12.81
CA ALA A 51 18.78 -6.15 -12.96
C ALA A 51 17.58 -5.47 -12.30
N LEU A 52 16.39 -5.66 -12.89
CA LEU A 52 15.09 -5.34 -12.30
C LEU A 52 14.36 -6.66 -12.04
N LEU A 53 13.97 -6.91 -10.80
CA LEU A 53 13.45 -8.21 -10.35
C LEU A 53 11.91 -8.22 -10.20
N VAL A 54 11.26 -7.10 -10.50
CA VAL A 54 9.82 -6.91 -10.37
C VAL A 54 9.26 -6.18 -11.59
N GLU A 55 7.99 -6.44 -11.88
CA GLU A 55 7.26 -5.75 -12.95
C GLU A 55 6.29 -4.72 -12.36
N GLU A 56 5.84 -3.78 -13.19
CA GLU A 56 4.83 -2.79 -12.78
C GLU A 56 3.55 -3.48 -12.29
N GLY A 57 3.02 -3.01 -11.16
CA GLY A 57 1.83 -3.60 -10.52
C GLY A 57 2.09 -4.85 -9.68
N SER A 58 3.34 -5.30 -9.57
CA SER A 58 3.70 -6.42 -8.69
C SER A 58 3.48 -6.07 -7.21
N GLU A 59 2.93 -7.01 -6.45
CA GLU A 59 2.87 -6.90 -5.00
C GLU A 59 4.24 -7.25 -4.39
N VAL A 60 4.73 -6.42 -3.48
CA VAL A 60 6.03 -6.57 -2.82
C VAL A 60 5.91 -6.40 -1.32
N LYS A 61 6.81 -7.03 -0.57
CA LYS A 61 6.87 -6.99 0.89
C LYS A 61 8.14 -6.30 1.36
N GLU A 62 8.16 -5.94 2.65
CA GLU A 62 9.36 -5.41 3.28
C GLU A 62 10.53 -6.40 3.17
N GLY A 63 11.67 -5.91 2.69
CA GLY A 63 12.88 -6.71 2.49
C GLY A 63 13.02 -7.31 1.09
N ASP A 64 11.99 -7.21 0.22
CA ASP A 64 12.08 -7.70 -1.14
C ASP A 64 13.07 -6.87 -1.96
N THR A 65 13.87 -7.55 -2.78
CA THR A 65 14.83 -6.90 -3.68
C THR A 65 14.12 -6.51 -4.96
N ILE A 66 13.99 -5.20 -5.20
CA ILE A 66 13.31 -4.63 -6.37
C ILE A 66 14.25 -4.58 -7.57
N ALA A 67 15.48 -4.13 -7.36
CA ALA A 67 16.50 -3.97 -8.40
C ALA A 67 17.89 -4.20 -7.80
N VAL A 68 18.82 -4.64 -8.66
CA VAL A 68 20.23 -4.79 -8.36
C VAL A 68 21.00 -3.70 -9.08
N ILE A 69 21.88 -3.02 -8.34
CA ILE A 69 22.81 -2.04 -8.89
C ILE A 69 24.16 -2.74 -9.05
N GLU A 70 24.80 -2.52 -10.19
CA GLU A 70 26.14 -3.04 -10.49
C GLU A 70 27.12 -2.64 -9.37
N HIS A 71 27.81 -3.63 -8.79
CA HIS A 71 28.59 -3.45 -7.55
C HIS A 71 30.01 -4.02 -7.60
N SER A 72 30.54 -4.40 -8.77
CA SER A 72 31.87 -5.03 -8.88
C SER A 72 33.00 -4.17 -8.30
N GLY A 73 32.90 -2.84 -8.47
CA GLY A 73 33.84 -1.89 -7.88
C GLY A 73 33.79 -1.86 -6.35
N LEU A 74 32.60 -1.99 -5.77
CA LEU A 74 32.41 -2.07 -4.32
C LEU A 74 32.96 -3.40 -3.77
N ASP A 75 32.77 -4.51 -4.49
CA ASP A 75 33.29 -5.82 -4.10
C ASP A 75 34.83 -5.85 -4.07
N LEU A 76 35.48 -5.15 -5.00
CA LEU A 76 36.94 -5.02 -5.01
C LEU A 76 37.42 -4.20 -3.81
N GLN A 77 36.76 -3.09 -3.50
CA GLN A 77 37.10 -2.26 -2.34
C GLN A 77 36.89 -3.01 -1.02
N LEU A 78 35.80 -3.77 -0.91
CA LEU A 78 35.52 -4.61 0.25
C LEU A 78 36.64 -5.63 0.47
N ARG A 79 37.01 -6.38 -0.57
CA ARG A 79 38.12 -7.36 -0.49
C ARG A 79 39.45 -6.73 -0.09
N GLN A 80 39.75 -5.54 -0.61
CA GLN A 80 40.97 -4.82 -0.23
C GLN A 80 40.95 -4.42 1.25
N ALA A 81 39.82 -3.93 1.74
CA ALA A 81 39.66 -3.56 3.14
C ALA A 81 39.75 -4.77 4.09
N GLU A 82 39.15 -5.90 3.70
CA GLU A 82 39.22 -7.17 4.44
C GLU A 82 40.66 -7.71 4.55
N ALA A 83 41.41 -7.69 3.44
CA ALA A 83 42.82 -8.07 3.45
C ALA A 83 43.66 -7.16 4.37
N GLY A 84 43.38 -5.84 4.35
CA GLY A 84 43.99 -4.90 5.28
C GLY A 84 43.69 -5.20 6.75
N LEU A 85 42.43 -5.55 7.05
CA LEU A 85 42.01 -5.96 8.38
C LEU A 85 42.71 -7.25 8.83
N GLU A 86 42.86 -8.23 7.94
CA GLU A 86 43.53 -9.49 8.24
C GLU A 86 45.01 -9.28 8.56
N MET A 87 45.71 -8.47 7.76
CA MET A 87 47.12 -8.10 8.03
C MET A 87 47.28 -7.42 9.40
N ALA A 88 46.39 -6.47 9.73
CA ALA A 88 46.43 -5.78 11.01
C ALA A 88 46.19 -6.73 12.19
N LYS A 89 45.25 -7.67 12.05
CA LYS A 89 44.99 -8.71 13.06
C LYS A 89 46.20 -9.63 13.26
N ALA A 90 46.83 -10.08 12.18
CA ALA A 90 48.02 -10.92 12.25
C ALA A 90 49.19 -10.18 12.93
N GLN A 91 49.38 -8.90 12.63
CA GLN A 91 50.39 -8.07 13.28
C GLN A 91 50.13 -7.90 14.78
N LEU A 92 48.86 -7.66 15.16
CA LEU A 92 48.46 -7.58 16.57
C LEU A 92 48.73 -8.90 17.30
N GLU A 93 48.36 -10.02 16.70
CA GLU A 93 48.59 -11.35 17.28
C GLU A 93 50.08 -11.62 17.49
N LEU A 94 50.92 -11.27 16.51
CA LEU A 94 52.37 -11.38 16.62
C LEU A 94 52.92 -10.54 17.78
N LEU A 95 52.45 -9.29 17.92
CA LEU A 95 52.86 -8.41 19.01
C LEU A 95 52.43 -8.95 20.38
N LEU A 96 51.21 -9.48 20.50
CA LEU A 96 50.72 -10.08 21.75
C LEU A 96 51.50 -11.35 22.11
N LYS A 97 51.88 -12.17 21.12
CA LYS A 97 52.65 -13.41 21.35
C LYS A 97 54.14 -13.15 21.57
N GLY A 98 54.70 -12.11 20.96
CA GLY A 98 56.11 -11.74 21.01
C GLY A 98 56.49 -10.82 22.17
N ALA A 99 55.54 -10.25 22.91
CA ALA A 99 55.79 -9.36 24.05
C ALA A 99 56.11 -10.11 25.37
N ARG A 100 57.02 -11.10 25.32
CA ARG A 100 57.63 -11.72 26.51
C ARG A 100 59.14 -11.55 26.50
#